data_AF-A0A017TCL7-F1
#
_entry.id   AF-A0A017TCL7-F1
#
_cell.length_a   1.000
_cell.length_b   1.000
_cell.length_c   1.000
_cell.angle_alpha   90.00
_cell.angle_beta   90.00
_cell.angle_gamma   90.00
#
_symmetry.space_group_name_H-M   'P 1'
#
loop_
_entity.id
_entity.type
_entity.pdbx_description
1 polymer ?
#
loop_
_entity_poly.entity_id
_entity_poly.type
_entity_poly.pdbx_seq_one_letter_code
_entity_poly.pdbx_strand_id
1 'polypeptide(L)' 'MAEEEQRTRLIAEIASLLSSEHAMPPEARAAGLTLIGWLARRMPGEFASRAGVEEMGACLALDSPAQQQEGRRSK' A
#
# COMPACT_ATOMS: atom_id res chain seq x y z
N MET A 1 3.95 -3.65 24.88
CA MET A 1 5.27 -4.22 24.53
C MET A 1 5.20 -5.09 23.27
N ALA A 2 4.33 -6.11 23.20
CA ALA A 2 4.25 -7.01 22.03
C ALA A 2 3.94 -6.30 20.69
N GLU A 3 3.00 -5.33 20.68
CA GLU A 3 2.61 -4.60 19.46
C GLU A 3 3.75 -3.75 18.86
N GLU A 4 4.57 -3.15 19.73
CA GLU A 4 5.72 -2.33 19.32
C GLU A 4 6.86 -3.19 18.75
N GLU A 5 7.06 -4.36 19.33
CA GLU A 5 8.00 -5.36 18.81
C GLU A 5 7.54 -5.91 17.45
N GLN A 6 6.25 -6.24 17.31
CA GLN A 6 5.66 -6.69 16.06
C GLN A 6 5.75 -5.62 14.97
N ARG A 7 5.49 -4.36 15.29
CA ARG A 7 5.66 -3.21 14.37
C ARG A 7 7.10 -3.11 13.89
N THR A 8 8.07 -3.20 14.80
CA THR A 8 9.49 -3.09 14.47
C THR A 8 9.95 -4.25 13.59
N ARG A 9 9.47 -5.47 13.87
CA ARG A 9 9.71 -6.65 13.01
C ARG A 9 9.11 -6.47 11.62
N LEU A 10 7.87 -6.01 11.52
CA LEU A 10 7.21 -5.75 10.24
C LEU A 10 7.95 -4.70 9.41
N ILE A 11 8.44 -3.62 10.03
CA ILE A 11 9.28 -2.62 9.36
C ILE A 11 10.54 -3.27 8.78
N ALA A 12 11.21 -4.13 9.55
CA ALA A 12 12.43 -4.82 9.12
C ALA A 12 12.18 -5.79 7.96
N GLU A 13 11.07 -6.54 8.00
CA GLU A 13 10.67 -7.46 6.93
C GLU A 13 10.39 -6.73 5.62
N ILE A 14 9.62 -5.63 5.67
CA ILE A 14 9.34 -4.82 4.47
C ILE A 14 10.64 -4.21 3.94
N ALA A 15 11.50 -3.65 4.79
CA ALA A 15 12.78 -3.07 4.36
C ALA A 15 13.70 -4.11 3.70
N SER A 16 13.71 -5.34 4.21
CA SER A 16 14.47 -6.46 3.64
C SER A 16 13.91 -6.87 2.27
N LEU A 17 12.59 -6.97 2.14
CA LEU A 17 11.91 -7.26 0.86
C LEU A 17 12.25 -6.20 -0.19
N LEU A 18 12.14 -4.91 0.16
CA LEU A 18 12.45 -3.78 -0.71
C LEU A 18 13.92 -3.74 -1.16
N SER A 19 14.83 -4.29 -0.36
CA SER A 19 16.27 -4.32 -0.66
C SER A 19 16.69 -5.55 -1.47
N SER A 20 15.96 -6.66 -1.32
CA SER A 20 16.35 -7.96 -1.89
C SER A 20 15.75 -8.21 -3.28
N GLU A 21 14.57 -7.66 -3.56
CA GLU A 21 13.86 -7.83 -4.84
C GLU A 21 14.42 -6.87 -5.91
N HIS A 22 15.23 -7.41 -6.83
CA HIS A 22 15.86 -6.64 -7.90
C HIS A 22 14.87 -6.18 -8.99
N ALA A 23 13.65 -6.72 -9.00
CA ALA A 23 12.63 -6.49 -10.04
C ALA A 23 11.29 -5.97 -9.49
N MET A 24 11.32 -5.26 -8.36
CA MET A 24 10.10 -4.67 -7.81
C MET A 24 9.64 -3.48 -8.67
N PRO A 25 8.34 -3.42 -9.05
CA PRO A 25 7.78 -2.25 -9.71
C PRO A 25 8.04 -0.98 -8.87
N PRO A 26 8.39 0.16 -9.51
CA PRO A 26 8.71 1.38 -8.80
C PRO A 26 7.56 1.87 -7.91
N GLU A 27 6.31 1.64 -8.32
CA GLU A 27 5.10 1.94 -7.56
C GLU A 27 5.00 1.10 -6.28
N ALA A 28 5.30 -0.20 -6.37
CA ALA A 28 5.31 -1.11 -5.22
C ALA A 28 6.41 -0.73 -4.23
N ARG A 29 7.59 -0.34 -4.72
CA ARG A 29 8.69 0.16 -3.89
C ARG A 29 8.31 1.46 -3.19
N ALA A 30 7.67 2.40 -3.89
CA ALA A 30 7.20 3.65 -3.32
C ALA A 30 6.12 3.43 -2.25
N ALA A 31 5.19 2.49 -2.48
CA ALA A 31 4.17 2.10 -1.51
C ALA A 31 4.79 1.48 -0.25
N GLY A 32 5.77 0.59 -0.40
CA GLY A 32 6.46 -0.04 0.74
C GLY A 32 7.24 0.97 1.60
N LEU A 33 7.95 1.91 0.98
CA LEU A 33 8.64 2.99 1.71
C LEU A 33 7.66 3.93 2.42
N THR A 34 6.54 4.25 1.78
CA THR A 34 5.45 5.04 2.39
C THR A 34 4.88 4.33 3.63
N LEU A 35 4.66 3.02 3.54
CA LEU A 35 4.14 2.21 4.65
C LEU A 35 5.14 2.14 5.81
N ILE A 36 6.43 1.92 5.53
CA ILE A 36 7.49 1.98 6.55
C ILE A 36 7.47 3.35 7.26
N GLY A 37 7.39 4.44 6.49
CA GLY A 37 7.33 5.79 7.04
C GLY A 37 6.11 6.01 7.94
N TRP A 38 4.95 5.45 7.60
CA TRP A 38 3.75 5.51 8.44
C TRP A 38 3.90 4.67 9.72
N LEU A 39 4.39 3.44 9.61
CA LEU A 39 4.62 2.56 10.76
C LEU A 39 5.64 3.16 11.74
N ALA A 40 6.72 3.75 11.22
CA ALA A 40 7.77 4.38 12.03
C ALA A 40 7.29 5.64 12.78
N ARG A 41 6.26 6.32 12.28
CA ARG A 41 5.73 7.57 12.86
C ARG A 41 4.74 7.37 14.00
N ARG A 42 4.20 6.16 14.24
CA ARG A 42 3.18 5.96 15.28
C ARG A 42 3.78 5.98 16.69
N MET A 43 3.47 7.04 17.46
CA MET A 43 3.57 7.03 18.93
C MET A 43 2.42 6.21 19.55
N PRO A 44 2.64 5.50 20.67
CA PRO A 44 1.55 4.85 21.38
C PRO A 44 0.55 5.91 21.87
N GLY A 45 -0.72 5.80 21.46
CA GLY A 45 -1.81 6.71 21.84
C GLY A 45 -2.38 7.57 20.70
N GLU A 46 -1.75 7.59 19.54
CA GLU A 46 -2.24 8.37 18.40
C GLU A 46 -3.11 7.53 17.46
N PHE A 47 -4.27 8.06 17.08
CA PHE A 47 -5.18 7.42 16.13
C PHE A 47 -4.52 7.32 14.75
N ALA A 48 -4.80 6.22 14.04
CA ALA A 48 -4.34 6.07 12.66
C ALA A 48 -4.81 7.26 11.81
N SER A 49 -3.87 7.95 11.16
CA SER A 49 -4.23 9.04 10.25
C SER A 49 -5.10 8.49 9.12
N ARG A 50 -6.28 9.08 8.94
CA ARG A 50 -7.23 8.74 7.86
C ARG A 50 -7.01 9.57 6.59
N ALA A 51 -6.07 10.51 6.62
CA ALA A 51 -5.77 11.35 5.45
C ALA A 51 -5.18 10.50 4.32
N GLY A 52 -5.71 10.62 3.10
CA GLY A 52 -5.24 9.86 1.94
C GLY A 52 -5.86 8.48 1.77
N VAL A 53 -6.65 7.97 2.74
CA VAL A 53 -7.27 6.64 2.65
C VAL A 53 -8.37 6.60 1.60
N GLU A 54 -9.17 7.66 1.50
CA GLU A 54 -10.24 7.74 0.50
C GLU A 54 -9.66 7.94 -0.91
N GLU A 55 -8.63 8.77 -1.05
CA GLU A 55 -7.94 9.01 -2.31
C GLU A 55 -7.24 7.75 -2.81
N MET A 56 -6.61 6.98 -1.91
CA MET A 56 -5.98 5.71 -2.27
C MET A 56 -7.01 4.62 -2.58
N GLY A 57 -8.13 4.59 -1.85
CA GLY A 57 -9.27 3.73 -2.17
C GLY A 57 -9.89 4.04 -3.54
N ALA A 58 -9.98 5.33 -3.89
CA ALA A 58 -10.45 5.78 -5.20
C ALA A 58 -9.47 5.38 -6.32
N CYS A 59 -8.16 5.53 -6.12
CA CYS A 59 -7.15 5.04 -7.08
C CYS A 59 -7.25 3.52 -7.28
N LEU A 60 -7.39 2.75 -6.19
CA LEU A 60 -7.57 1.29 -6.25
C LEU A 60 -8.88 0.89 -6.95
N ALA A 61 -9.93 1.69 -6.84
CA ALA A 61 -11.20 1.44 -7.53
C ALA A 61 -11.12 1.70 -9.04
N LEU A 62 -10.23 2.61 -9.48
CA LEU A 62 -10.01 2.92 -10.89
C LEU A 62 -9.17 1.87 -11.63
N ASP A 63 -8.39 1.05 -10.92
CA ASP A 63 -7.65 -0.09 -11.48
C ASP A 63 -8.52 -1.35 -11.69
N SER A 64 -9.84 -1.27 -11.51
CA SER A 64 -10.75 -2.36 -11.91
C SER A 64 -10.83 -2.43 -13.44
N PRO A 65 -10.43 -3.53 -14.10
CA PRO A 65 -10.61 -3.69 -15.53
C PRO A 65 -12.10 -3.98 -15.81
N ALA A 66 -12.90 -2.92 -15.87
CA ALA A 66 -14.28 -3.01 -16.34
C ALA A 66 -14.26 -3.34 -17.83
N GLN A 67 -14.64 -4.59 -18.10
CA GLN A 67 -14.67 -5.22 -19.41
C GLN A 67 -15.29 -4.33 -20.48
N GLN A 68 -14.49 -4.08 -21.52
CA GLN A 68 -14.95 -3.55 -22.80
C GLN A 68 -15.81 -4.61 -23.49
N GLN A 69 -17.09 -4.69 -23.12
CA GLN A 69 -18.10 -5.40 -23.91
C GLN A 69 -18.60 -4.45 -25.01
N GLU A 70 -17.73 -4.18 -25.98
CA GLU A 70 -18.11 -3.51 -27.22
C GLU A 70 -18.39 -4.57 -28.28
N GLY A 71 -19.68 -4.86 -28.47
CA GLY A 71 -20.16 -5.86 -29.43
C GLY A 71 -21.51 -5.47 -29.97
N ARG A 72 -21.54 -4.37 -30.74
CA ARG A 72 -22.64 -3.97 -31.63
C ARG A 72 -23.32 -5.17 -32.32
N ARG A 73 -24.57 -5.45 -31.96
CA ARG A 73 -25.59 -6.13 -32.78
C ARG A 73 -26.94 -5.67 -32.23
N SER A 74 -27.91 -5.19 -33.00
CA SER A 74 -28.19 -5.39 -34.42
C SER A 74 -29.00 -4.21 -34.94
N LYS A 75 -28.88 -3.99 -36.25
CA LYS A 75 -29.85 -3.29 -37.07
C LYS A 75 -30.98 -4.26 -37.43
#